data_AF-A0A0R3EM88-F1
#
_entry.id   AF-A0A0R3EM88-F1
#
_cell.length_a   1.000
_cell.length_b   1.000
_cell.length_c   1.000
_cell.angle_alpha   90.00
_cell.angle_beta   90.00
_cell.angle_gamma   90.00
#
_symmetry.space_group_name_H-M   'P 1'
#
loop_
_entity.id
_entity.type
_entity.pdbx_description
1 polymer ?
#
loop_
_entity_poly.entity_id
_entity_poly.type
_entity_poly.pdbx_seq_one_letter_code
_entity_poly.pdbx_strand_id
1 'polypeptide(L)'
;MDLLAGLLNGRGCWCLSIARECANSQPYQPDLSQAPAIFGPPLIPDRAEHAEALVLRDNIATPGDPTTKHRGEAETIAIITRRRIKGFFLTDDRDATELAIRHGIKVVTTWDLLRLAYKVNKVTKPALTGYLRTLKSQRRGQPPMVTNPEQLDDWL
;
A
#
# COMPACT_ATOMS: atom_id res chain seq x y z
N MET A 1 -1.07 -8.47 10.93
CA MET A 1 0.23 -8.13 10.31
C MET A 1 0.96 -9.36 9.77
N ASP A 2 0.86 -10.52 10.43
CA ASP A 2 1.49 -11.79 10.02
C ASP A 2 1.26 -12.21 8.56
N LEU A 3 0.02 -12.05 8.05
CA LEU A 3 -0.28 -12.39 6.66
C LEU A 3 0.55 -11.54 5.68
N LEU A 4 0.63 -10.23 5.92
CA LEU A 4 1.42 -9.32 5.10
C LEU A 4 2.91 -9.68 5.17
N ALA A 5 3.43 -9.95 6.39
CA ALA A 5 4.81 -10.39 6.59
C ALA A 5 5.12 -11.66 5.76
N GLY A 6 4.22 -12.65 5.82
CA GLY A 6 4.36 -13.90 5.07
C GLY A 6 4.29 -13.72 3.56
N LEU A 7 3.45 -12.80 3.06
CA LEU A 7 3.36 -12.49 1.63
C LEU A 7 4.60 -11.76 1.11
N LEU A 8 5.14 -10.83 1.90
CA LEU A 8 6.35 -10.08 1.54
C LEU A 8 7.61 -10.93 1.63
N ASN A 9 7.59 -12.00 2.43
CA ASN A 9 8.66 -13.00 2.54
C ASN A 9 10.05 -12.37 2.72
N GLY A 10 10.16 -11.40 3.64
CA GLY A 10 11.39 -10.68 3.95
C GLY A 10 11.85 -9.67 2.88
N ARG A 11 11.04 -9.40 1.86
CA ARG A 11 11.35 -8.43 0.79
C ARG A 11 10.59 -7.11 0.91
N GLY A 12 9.92 -6.89 2.04
CA GLY A 12 9.24 -5.64 2.33
C GLY A 12 10.24 -4.50 2.50
N CYS A 13 9.91 -3.34 1.95
CA CYS A 13 10.58 -2.08 2.24
C CYS A 13 9.56 -0.94 2.23
N TRP A 14 9.93 0.18 2.84
CA TRP A 14 9.09 1.35 3.01
C TRP A 14 9.96 2.62 3.08
N CYS A 15 9.37 3.77 2.78
CA CYS A 15 10.03 5.06 2.87
C CYS A 15 9.88 5.68 4.26
N LEU A 16 10.69 6.70 4.55
CA LEU A 16 10.71 7.40 5.83
C LEU A 16 9.36 8.02 6.18
N SER A 17 8.66 8.60 5.21
CA SER A 17 7.36 9.25 5.43
C SER A 17 6.30 8.23 5.87
N ILE A 18 6.24 7.05 5.25
CA ILE A 18 5.33 5.96 5.67
C ILE A 18 5.71 5.43 7.06
N ALA A 19 7.00 5.26 7.34
CA ALA A 19 7.44 4.81 8.67
C ALA A 19 7.00 5.75 9.80
N ARG A 20 7.07 7.07 9.57
CA ARG A 20 6.58 8.08 10.50
C ARG A 20 5.06 8.04 10.66
N GLU A 21 4.32 7.88 9.57
CA GLU A 21 2.87 7.77 9.61
C GLU A 21 2.42 6.52 10.39
N CYS A 22 3.05 5.38 10.16
CA CYS A 22 2.77 4.16 10.91
C CYS A 22 3.06 4.37 12.40
N ALA A 23 4.20 4.97 12.76
CA ALA A 23 4.54 5.26 14.16
C ALA A 23 3.49 6.17 14.83
N ASN A 24 3.07 7.24 14.16
CA ASN A 24 2.03 8.16 14.66
C ASN A 24 0.66 7.48 14.80
N SER A 25 0.41 6.42 14.03
CA SER A 25 -0.86 5.70 14.02
C SER A 25 -0.91 4.55 15.03
N GLN A 26 0.22 4.15 15.64
CA GLN A 26 0.27 3.06 16.63
C GLN A 26 -0.72 3.20 17.79
N PRO A 27 -0.98 4.39 18.37
CA PRO A 27 -1.98 4.52 19.44
C PRO A 27 -3.40 4.14 19.03
N TYR A 28 -3.72 4.22 17.74
CA TYR A 28 -5.04 3.90 17.18
C TYR A 28 -5.06 2.53 16.48
N GLN A 29 -3.90 2.02 16.07
CA GLN A 29 -3.70 0.76 15.37
C GLN A 29 -2.47 0.04 15.94
N PRO A 30 -2.59 -0.62 17.11
CA PRO A 30 -1.45 -1.18 17.85
C PRO A 30 -0.60 -2.19 17.06
N ASP A 31 -1.22 -2.93 16.13
CA ASP A 31 -0.55 -3.88 15.25
C ASP A 31 0.53 -3.24 14.37
N LEU A 32 0.47 -1.93 14.12
CA LEU A 32 1.51 -1.21 13.37
C LEU A 32 2.87 -1.18 14.09
N SER A 33 2.92 -1.51 15.38
CA SER A 33 4.18 -1.77 16.10
C SER A 33 5.01 -2.89 15.47
N GLN A 34 4.40 -3.80 14.71
CA GLN A 34 5.09 -4.88 14.00
C GLN A 34 5.69 -4.45 12.65
N ALA A 35 5.31 -3.28 12.11
CA ALA A 35 5.74 -2.84 10.78
C ALA A 35 7.28 -2.77 10.60
N PRO A 36 8.08 -2.28 11.58
CA PRO A 36 9.54 -2.27 11.45
C PRO A 36 10.16 -3.66 11.24
N ALA A 37 9.57 -4.71 11.82
CA ALA A 37 10.04 -6.08 11.63
C ALA A 37 9.73 -6.64 10.23
N ILE A 38 8.72 -6.10 9.55
CA ILE A 38 8.26 -6.54 8.23
C ILE A 38 9.00 -5.80 7.10
N PHE A 39 9.19 -4.50 7.26
CA PHE A 39 9.74 -3.62 6.22
C PHE A 39 11.20 -3.21 6.47
N GLY A 40 11.76 -3.54 7.63
CA GLY A 40 13.12 -3.19 8.01
C GLY A 40 13.32 -1.67 8.21
N PRO A 41 14.57 -1.19 8.18
CA PRO A 41 14.88 0.23 8.24
C PRO A 41 14.27 0.98 7.03
N PRO A 42 13.69 2.17 7.23
CA PRO A 42 13.09 2.93 6.14
C PRO A 42 14.15 3.44 5.17
N LEU A 43 13.78 3.50 3.89
CA LEU A 43 14.54 4.20 2.87
C LEU A 43 14.47 5.70 3.15
N ILE A 44 15.60 6.29 3.48
CA ILE A 44 15.73 7.74 3.70
C ILE A 44 15.93 8.40 2.34
N PRO A 45 15.05 9.34 1.93
CA PRO A 45 15.21 10.04 0.66
C PRO A 45 16.43 10.98 0.71
N ASP A 46 17.19 11.03 -0.39
CA ASP A 46 18.19 12.07 -0.59
C ASP A 46 17.53 13.43 -0.97
N ARG A 47 18.35 14.47 -1.17
CA ARG A 47 17.84 15.81 -1.52
C ARG A 47 17.07 15.82 -2.84
N ALA A 48 17.51 15.06 -3.84
CA ALA A 48 16.88 15.04 -5.15
C ALA A 48 15.59 14.21 -5.15
N GLU A 49 15.59 13.08 -4.44
CA GLU A 49 14.39 12.28 -4.14
C GLU A 49 13.36 13.10 -3.37
N HIS A 50 13.80 13.88 -2.38
CA HIS A 50 12.91 14.75 -1.62
C HIS A 50 12.30 15.85 -2.49
N ALA A 51 13.11 16.52 -3.32
CA ALA A 51 12.60 17.56 -4.22
C ALA A 51 11.61 16.98 -5.25
N GLU A 52 11.91 15.81 -5.82
CA GLU A 52 11.02 15.12 -6.75
C GLU A 52 9.72 14.68 -6.06
N ALA A 53 9.79 14.16 -4.83
CA ALA A 53 8.61 13.79 -4.06
C ALA A 53 7.66 14.98 -3.82
N LEU A 54 8.18 16.19 -3.60
CA LEU A 54 7.35 17.39 -3.45
C LEU A 54 6.62 17.73 -4.75
N VAL A 55 7.32 17.71 -5.89
CA VAL A 55 6.71 17.93 -7.21
C VAL A 55 5.65 16.87 -7.52
N LEU A 56 5.97 15.60 -7.26
CA LEU A 56 5.04 14.49 -7.46
C LEU A 56 3.79 14.60 -6.58
N ARG A 57 3.95 15.01 -5.32
CA ARG A 57 2.83 15.25 -4.41
C ARG A 57 1.94 16.38 -4.92
N ASP A 58 2.53 17.48 -5.39
CA ASP A 58 1.75 18.62 -5.90
C ASP A 58 0.98 18.29 -7.19
N ASN A 59 1.41 17.29 -7.96
CA ASN A 59 0.67 16.80 -9.12
C ASN A 59 -0.62 16.04 -8.77
N ILE A 60 -0.74 15.50 -7.55
CA ILE A 60 -1.89 14.70 -7.11
C ILE A 60 -2.65 15.33 -5.94
N ALA A 61 -2.11 16.40 -5.35
CA ALA A 61 -2.78 17.14 -4.30
C ALA A 61 -3.99 17.92 -4.84
N THR A 62 -5.11 17.85 -4.14
CA THR A 62 -6.28 18.68 -4.41
C THR A 62 -6.24 19.96 -3.55
N PRO A 63 -6.75 21.11 -4.02
CA PRO A 63 -6.86 22.30 -3.18
C PRO A 63 -7.58 22.02 -1.85
N GLY A 64 -6.95 22.39 -0.74
CA GLY A 64 -7.45 22.13 0.62
C GLY A 64 -6.92 20.84 1.26
N ASP A 65 -6.19 20.01 0.51
CA ASP A 65 -5.56 18.82 1.09
C ASP A 65 -4.45 19.19 2.09
N PRO A 66 -4.37 18.49 3.24
CA PRO A 66 -3.26 18.65 4.17
C PRO A 66 -1.91 18.46 3.48
N THR A 67 -0.89 19.17 3.96
CA THR A 67 0.49 19.08 3.44
C THR A 67 1.10 17.69 3.61
N THR A 68 0.57 16.88 4.52
CA THR A 68 0.98 15.49 4.74
C THR A 68 0.27 14.48 3.84
N LYS A 69 -0.84 14.84 3.22
CA LYS A 69 -1.59 13.94 2.34
C LYS A 69 -0.80 13.64 1.07
N HIS A 70 -0.83 12.37 0.65
CA HIS A 70 -0.08 11.80 -0.48
C HIS A 70 1.45 11.85 -0.37
N ARG A 71 1.99 12.25 0.80
CA ARG A 71 3.43 12.43 0.98
C ARG A 71 4.19 11.10 0.94
N GLY A 72 3.65 10.06 1.57
CA GLY A 72 4.28 8.73 1.60
C GLY A 72 4.35 8.10 0.21
N GLU A 73 3.27 8.24 -0.55
CA GLU A 73 3.13 7.72 -1.90
C GLU A 73 4.07 8.44 -2.87
N ALA A 74 4.09 9.77 -2.84
CA ALA A 74 4.99 10.56 -3.68
C ALA A 74 6.47 10.31 -3.37
N GLU A 75 6.84 10.20 -2.08
CA GLU A 75 8.20 9.82 -1.67
C GLU A 75 8.58 8.42 -2.15
N THR A 76 7.64 7.48 -2.10
CA THR A 76 7.87 6.12 -2.59
C THR A 76 8.10 6.09 -4.10
N ILE A 77 7.28 6.81 -4.88
CA ILE A 77 7.43 6.90 -6.34
C ILE A 77 8.75 7.57 -6.72
N ALA A 78 9.14 8.65 -6.03
CA ALA A 78 10.42 9.33 -6.25
C ALA A 78 11.60 8.38 -6.01
N ILE A 79 11.62 7.68 -4.88
CA ILE A 79 12.69 6.72 -4.55
C ILE A 79 12.75 5.58 -5.58
N ILE A 80 11.61 4.95 -5.91
CA ILE A 80 11.57 3.85 -6.89
C ILE A 80 12.12 4.31 -8.24
N THR A 81 11.69 5.48 -8.71
CA THR A 81 12.08 6.03 -10.01
C THR A 81 13.57 6.35 -10.06
N ARG A 82 14.07 7.11 -9.07
CA ARG A 82 15.45 7.59 -9.06
C ARG A 82 16.47 6.48 -8.82
N ARG A 83 16.17 5.57 -7.89
CA ARG A 83 17.04 4.41 -7.59
C ARG A 83 16.84 3.25 -8.55
N ARG A 84 15.85 3.31 -9.44
CA ARG A 84 15.46 2.23 -10.37
C ARG A 84 15.17 0.92 -9.64
N ILE A 85 14.47 1.00 -8.50
CA ILE A 85 14.09 -0.17 -7.72
C ILE A 85 13.12 -1.02 -8.55
N LYS A 86 13.44 -2.30 -8.71
CA LYS A 86 12.54 -3.26 -9.34
C LYS A 86 11.65 -3.89 -8.27
N GLY A 87 10.35 -3.61 -8.33
CA GLY A 87 9.40 -4.13 -7.37
C GLY A 87 7.96 -3.74 -7.68
N PHE A 88 7.09 -3.98 -6.72
CA PHE A 88 5.70 -3.55 -6.73
C PHE A 88 5.51 -2.43 -5.72
N PHE A 89 4.76 -1.40 -6.11
CA PHE A 89 4.31 -0.37 -5.19
C PHE A 89 2.95 -0.77 -4.62
N LEU A 90 2.89 -0.97 -3.31
CA LEU A 90 1.66 -1.34 -2.61
C LEU A 90 0.90 -0.06 -2.22
N THR A 91 -0.27 0.17 -2.81
CA THR A 91 -1.17 1.26 -2.41
C THR A 91 -2.61 0.99 -2.86
N ASP A 92 -3.58 1.46 -2.08
CA ASP A 92 -5.00 1.54 -2.48
C ASP A 92 -5.39 2.96 -2.93
N ASP A 93 -4.46 3.92 -2.85
CA ASP A 93 -4.70 5.31 -3.26
C ASP A 93 -4.73 5.41 -4.79
N ARG A 94 -5.85 5.90 -5.32
CA ARG A 94 -6.10 5.97 -6.76
C ARG A 94 -5.18 6.96 -7.46
N ASP A 95 -4.99 8.14 -6.88
CA ASP A 95 -4.20 9.20 -7.50
C ASP A 95 -2.71 8.81 -7.52
N ALA A 96 -2.24 8.17 -6.44
CA ALA A 96 -0.92 7.56 -6.38
C ALA A 96 -0.76 6.40 -7.38
N THR A 97 -1.80 5.60 -7.58
CA THR A 97 -1.80 4.51 -8.57
C THR A 97 -1.64 5.06 -9.99
N GLU A 98 -2.44 6.06 -10.36
CA GLU A 98 -2.37 6.71 -11.67
C GLU A 98 -0.99 7.37 -11.88
N LEU A 99 -0.45 8.02 -10.85
CA LEU A 99 0.89 8.59 -10.89
C LEU A 99 1.98 7.53 -11.07
N ALA A 100 1.94 6.44 -10.30
CA ALA A 100 2.93 5.36 -10.39
C ALA A 100 2.92 4.69 -11.77
N ILE A 101 1.75 4.48 -12.37
CA ILE A 101 1.61 3.91 -13.72
C ILE A 101 2.27 4.83 -14.77
N ARG A 102 2.11 6.16 -14.67
CA ARG A 102 2.80 7.11 -15.57
C ARG A 102 4.33 7.03 -15.47
N HIS A 103 4.86 6.57 -14.35
CA HIS A 103 6.28 6.33 -14.12
C HIS A 103 6.73 4.89 -14.41
N GLY A 104 5.86 4.04 -14.97
CA GLY A 104 6.18 2.65 -15.30
C GLY A 104 6.32 1.73 -14.08
N ILE A 105 5.77 2.14 -12.93
CA ILE A 105 5.81 1.36 -11.69
C ILE A 105 4.58 0.46 -11.63
N LYS A 106 4.79 -0.83 -11.34
CA LYS A 106 3.69 -1.78 -11.14
C LYS A 106 3.08 -1.57 -9.77
N VAL A 107 1.76 -1.37 -9.73
CA VAL A 107 1.00 -1.19 -8.49
C VAL A 107 0.32 -2.50 -8.10
N VAL A 108 0.28 -2.77 -6.80
CA VAL A 108 -0.45 -3.87 -6.17
C VAL A 108 -1.35 -3.24 -5.12
N THR A 109 -2.61 -3.67 -5.06
CA THR A 109 -3.59 -3.20 -4.07
C THR A 109 -3.75 -4.19 -2.93
N THR A 110 -4.45 -3.79 -1.87
CA THR A 110 -4.89 -4.73 -0.81
C THR A 110 -5.70 -5.88 -1.40
N TRP A 111 -6.49 -5.65 -2.44
CA TRP A 111 -7.28 -6.69 -3.11
C TRP A 111 -6.40 -7.71 -3.81
N ASP A 112 -5.35 -7.26 -4.49
CA ASP A 112 -4.38 -8.14 -5.14
C ASP A 112 -3.64 -9.01 -4.11
N LEU A 113 -3.27 -8.44 -2.95
CA LEU A 113 -2.65 -9.18 -1.87
C LEU A 113 -3.57 -10.24 -1.26
N LEU A 114 -4.84 -9.90 -1.05
CA LEU A 114 -5.83 -10.85 -0.52
C LEU A 114 -6.12 -11.99 -1.52
N ARG A 115 -6.20 -11.67 -2.81
CA ARG A 115 -6.33 -12.67 -3.88
C ARG A 115 -5.09 -13.57 -3.92
N LEU A 116 -3.90 -12.99 -3.85
CA LEU A 116 -2.64 -13.74 -3.81
C LEU A 116 -2.61 -14.67 -2.60
N ALA A 117 -2.97 -14.18 -1.41
CA ALA A 117 -3.02 -14.96 -0.19
C ALA A 117 -3.91 -16.20 -0.30
N TYR A 118 -5.05 -16.08 -0.95
CA TYR A 118 -5.91 -17.22 -1.27
C TYR A 118 -5.22 -18.18 -2.24
N LYS A 119 -4.68 -17.68 -3.36
CA LYS A 119 -4.01 -18.51 -4.38
C LYS A 119 -2.81 -19.29 -3.85
N VAL A 120 -2.10 -18.74 -2.88
CA VAL A 120 -0.95 -19.40 -2.24
C VAL A 120 -1.31 -20.17 -0.96
N ASN A 121 -2.61 -20.45 -0.74
CA ASN A 121 -3.12 -21.21 0.40
C ASN A 121 -2.75 -20.64 1.78
N LYS A 122 -2.50 -19.32 1.88
CA LYS A 122 -2.27 -18.63 3.15
C LYS A 122 -3.58 -18.22 3.85
N VAL A 123 -4.66 -18.13 3.09
CA VAL A 123 -6.00 -17.77 3.58
C VAL A 123 -7.02 -18.70 2.94
N THR A 124 -7.97 -19.21 3.74
CA THR A 124 -9.10 -20.00 3.23
C THR A 124 -10.19 -19.09 2.67
N LYS A 125 -11.03 -19.59 1.76
CA LYS A 125 -12.17 -18.80 1.22
C LYS A 125 -13.07 -18.22 2.33
N PRO A 126 -13.47 -18.97 3.39
CA PRO A 126 -14.25 -18.39 4.49
C PRO A 126 -13.54 -17.24 5.22
N ALA A 127 -12.24 -17.37 5.48
CA ALA A 127 -11.46 -16.31 6.14
C ALA A 127 -11.34 -15.07 5.24
N LEU A 128 -11.09 -15.25 3.94
CA LEU A 128 -11.07 -14.17 2.96
C LEU A 128 -12.40 -13.42 2.92
N THR A 129 -13.52 -14.13 2.83
CA THR A 129 -14.87 -13.51 2.89
C THR A 129 -15.07 -12.70 4.16
N GLY A 130 -14.54 -13.19 5.30
CA GLY A 130 -14.49 -12.44 6.55
C GLY A 130 -13.73 -11.12 6.45
N TYR A 131 -12.53 -11.14 5.86
CA TYR A 131 -11.73 -9.92 5.63
C TYR A 131 -12.44 -8.92 4.73
N LEU A 132 -13.03 -9.38 3.62
CA LEU A 132 -13.78 -8.51 2.70
C LEU A 132 -14.97 -7.84 3.39
N ARG A 133 -15.68 -8.57 4.26
CA ARG A 133 -16.79 -8.01 5.06
C ARG A 133 -16.30 -6.93 6.02
N THR A 134 -15.18 -7.16 6.72
CA THR A 134 -14.58 -6.18 7.64
C THR A 134 -14.11 -4.93 6.90
N LEU A 135 -13.44 -5.06 5.75
CA LEU A 135 -13.01 -3.91 4.97
C LEU A 135 -14.20 -3.10 4.45
N LYS A 136 -15.27 -3.77 4.01
CA LYS A 136 -16.51 -3.11 3.60
C LYS A 136 -17.17 -2.36 4.76
N SER A 137 -17.27 -2.97 5.95
CA SER A 137 -17.88 -2.30 7.12
C SER A 137 -17.08 -1.09 7.60
N GLN A 138 -15.76 -1.12 7.42
CA GLN A 138 -14.86 0.01 7.69
C GLN A 138 -14.79 1.03 6.55
N ARG A 139 -15.62 0.90 5.50
CA ARG A 139 -15.63 1.77 4.31
C ARG A 139 -14.26 1.84 3.60
N ARG A 140 -13.48 0.75 3.63
CA ARG A 140 -12.19 0.61 2.94
C ARG A 140 -12.31 0.15 1.50
N GLY A 141 -13.53 0.06 0.96
CA GLY A 141 -13.81 -0.37 -0.41
C GLY A 141 -14.15 -1.85 -0.53
N GLN A 142 -14.13 -2.36 -1.76
CA GLN A 142 -14.36 -3.75 -2.12
C GLN A 142 -13.52 -4.13 -3.35
N PRO A 143 -13.24 -5.42 -3.59
CA PRO A 143 -12.52 -5.86 -4.77
C PRO A 143 -13.23 -5.41 -6.06
N PRO A 144 -12.47 -5.14 -7.14
CA PRO A 144 -13.06 -4.78 -8.43
C PRO A 144 -14.06 -5.84 -8.89
N MET A 145 -15.24 -5.40 -9.34
CA MET A 145 -16.31 -6.24 -9.90
C MET A 145 -16.94 -7.26 -8.93
N VAL A 146 -16.59 -7.25 -7.64
CA VAL A 146 -17.21 -8.13 -6.63
C VAL A 146 -18.24 -7.35 -5.81
N THR A 147 -19.52 -7.62 -6.09
CA THR A 147 -20.67 -7.02 -5.39
C THR A 147 -21.53 -8.05 -4.65
N ASN A 148 -21.41 -9.32 -5.02
CA ASN A 148 -22.12 -10.45 -4.42
C ASN A 148 -21.20 -11.68 -4.24
N PRO A 149 -21.62 -12.72 -3.51
CA PRO A 149 -20.80 -13.91 -3.25
C PRO A 149 -20.45 -14.74 -4.49
N GLU A 150 -21.29 -14.75 -5.53
CA GLU A 150 -21.05 -15.53 -6.76
C GLU A 150 -19.87 -14.94 -7.55
N GLN A 151 -19.82 -13.61 -7.66
CA GLN A 151 -18.71 -12.89 -8.29
C GLN A 151 -17.38 -13.04 -7.55
N LEU A 152 -17.40 -13.45 -6.27
CA LEU A 152 -16.18 -13.72 -5.53
C LEU A 152 -15.47 -14.97 -6.09
N ASP A 153 -16.23 -15.97 -6.54
CA ASP A 153 -15.64 -17.16 -7.15
C ASP A 153 -14.99 -16.84 -8.49
N ASP A 154 -15.63 -16.01 -9.31
CA ASP A 154 -15.06 -15.55 -10.58
C ASP A 154 -13.79 -14.69 -10.36
N TRP A 155 -13.76 -13.95 -9.25
CA TRP A 155 -12.61 -13.11 -8.93
C TRP A 155 -11.40 -13.88 -8.39
N LEU A 156 -11.57 -15.05 -7.77
CA LEU A 156 -10.46 -15.80 -7.15
C LEU A 156 -9.60 -16.50 -8.20
#